data_AF-A0A2E6XCE3-F1
#
_entry.id   AF-A0A2E6XCE3-F1
#
_cell.length_a   1.000
_cell.length_b   1.000
_cell.length_c   1.000
_cell.angle_alpha   90.00
_cell.angle_beta   90.00
_cell.angle_gamma   90.00
#
_symmetry.space_group_name_H-M   'P 1'
#
loop_
_entity.id
_entity.type
_entity.pdbx_description
1 polymer ?
#
loop_
_entity_poly.entity_id
_entity_poly.type
_entity_poly.pdbx_seq_one_letter_code
_entity_poly.pdbx_strand_id
1 'polypeptide(L)'
;MSPGTSTEDLELPVSRRRQSRAAARAARSRNAITTTRRRGTNKFYLAASVVIAVLVIASFAFSSIGGGGGNADTGSGDGYVEGVGIQVDIESREHVPEGTTVTYNNSVPPTSGDHWPTPARCGFYEEGLPDERIVHNLEHGNIVVSYNLATEAEVDSLKDVMGDIGLANIWGITRSYDALDVGQVALATWGILDAMTGVDAQRISTFFDTYSGIMGPELVTC
;
A
#
# COMPACT_ATOMS: atom_id res chain seq x y z
N MET A 1 77.90 -42.11 -47.67
CA MET A 1 77.96 -43.15 -46.62
C MET A 1 77.26 -42.62 -45.37
N SER A 2 76.41 -43.44 -44.74
CA SER A 2 76.20 -43.46 -43.27
C SER A 2 77.22 -44.44 -42.65
N PRO A 3 77.39 -44.62 -41.31
CA PRO A 3 76.36 -44.87 -40.25
C PRO A 3 76.05 -43.62 -39.39
N GLY A 4 75.25 -43.59 -38.31
CA GLY A 4 74.87 -44.61 -37.29
C GLY A 4 75.82 -44.55 -36.08
N THR A 5 75.47 -44.69 -34.78
CA THR A 5 74.25 -45.03 -33.98
C THR A 5 74.61 -44.78 -32.48
N SER A 6 73.78 -44.56 -31.45
CA SER A 6 72.33 -44.31 -31.23
C SER A 6 72.10 -43.95 -29.71
N THR A 7 70.84 -43.75 -29.25
CA THR A 7 70.38 -43.61 -27.83
C THR A 7 70.87 -42.35 -27.05
N GLU A 8 70.24 -41.86 -25.97
CA GLU A 8 69.16 -42.37 -25.08
C GLU A 8 67.99 -41.37 -24.89
N ASP A 9 66.83 -41.86 -24.41
CA ASP A 9 65.71 -41.05 -23.90
C ASP A 9 65.97 -40.56 -22.45
N LEU A 10 65.46 -39.38 -22.09
CA LEU A 10 65.24 -39.01 -20.68
C LEU A 10 64.18 -37.89 -20.53
N GLU A 11 62.92 -38.29 -20.37
CA GLU A 11 61.85 -37.36 -19.96
C GLU A 11 62.07 -36.85 -18.51
N LEU A 12 61.72 -35.58 -18.26
CA LEU A 12 61.65 -35.03 -16.90
C LEU A 12 60.30 -34.32 -16.64
N PRO A 13 59.64 -34.55 -15.48
CA PRO A 13 58.18 -34.40 -15.38
C PRO A 13 57.68 -32.97 -15.16
N VAL A 14 56.56 -32.66 -15.83
CA VAL A 14 55.83 -31.38 -15.71
C VAL A 14 55.01 -31.32 -14.40
N SER A 15 55.63 -30.87 -13.30
CA SER A 15 54.92 -30.70 -12.01
C SER A 15 55.12 -29.34 -11.32
N ARG A 16 56.33 -28.76 -11.35
CA ARG A 16 56.69 -27.59 -10.49
C ARG A 16 56.13 -26.21 -10.90
N ARG A 17 55.31 -26.08 -11.94
CA ARG A 17 54.80 -24.76 -12.43
C ARG A 17 53.38 -24.36 -12.00
N ARG A 18 52.59 -25.21 -11.31
CA ARG A 18 51.21 -24.87 -10.90
C ARG A 18 51.07 -24.16 -9.54
N GLN A 19 51.98 -24.36 -8.58
CA GLN A 19 51.80 -23.88 -7.20
C GLN A 19 51.97 -22.35 -7.04
N SER A 20 52.82 -21.70 -7.84
CA SER A 20 53.16 -20.27 -7.67
C SER A 20 52.02 -19.30 -7.99
N ARG A 21 51.06 -19.65 -8.85
CA ARG A 21 49.90 -18.80 -9.17
C ARG A 21 48.75 -18.90 -8.15
N ALA A 22 48.67 -19.97 -7.36
CA ALA A 22 47.66 -20.12 -6.32
C ALA A 22 47.97 -19.24 -5.10
N ALA A 23 49.22 -19.27 -4.63
CA ALA A 23 49.68 -18.49 -3.46
C ALA A 23 49.47 -16.97 -3.65
N ALA A 24 49.69 -16.46 -4.86
CA ALA A 24 49.53 -15.04 -5.19
C ALA A 24 48.07 -14.52 -5.08
N ARG A 25 47.05 -15.38 -5.24
CA ARG A 25 45.64 -15.01 -4.98
C ARG A 25 45.28 -15.10 -3.49
N ALA A 26 45.75 -16.14 -2.80
CA ALA A 26 45.51 -16.31 -1.36
C ALA A 26 46.12 -15.19 -0.49
N ALA A 27 47.22 -14.56 -0.94
CA ALA A 27 47.85 -13.46 -0.22
C ALA A 27 47.01 -12.16 -0.17
N ARG A 28 46.06 -11.95 -1.10
CA ARG A 28 45.31 -10.70 -1.24
C ARG A 28 43.98 -10.64 -0.49
N SER A 29 43.49 -11.74 0.10
CA SER A 29 42.18 -11.81 0.77
C SER A 29 42.20 -11.54 2.29
N ARG A 30 43.35 -11.18 2.89
CA ARG A 30 43.49 -11.10 4.36
C ARG A 30 43.31 -9.70 5.00
N ASN A 31 43.27 -8.63 4.22
CA ASN A 31 43.11 -7.25 4.72
C ASN A 31 41.77 -6.62 4.28
N ALA A 32 40.67 -7.34 4.51
CA ALA A 32 39.31 -6.83 4.36
C ALA A 32 38.48 -7.10 5.64
N ILE A 33 39.03 -6.72 6.80
CA ILE A 33 38.25 -6.63 8.03
C ILE A 33 37.29 -5.45 7.83
N THR A 34 36.06 -5.75 7.40
CA THR A 34 34.97 -4.80 7.36
C THR A 34 34.63 -4.42 8.79
N THR A 35 35.20 -3.31 9.26
CA THR A 35 34.78 -2.63 10.48
C THR A 35 33.37 -2.07 10.26
N THR A 36 32.39 -2.96 10.32
CA THR A 36 30.98 -2.62 10.52
C THR A 36 30.88 -1.97 11.89
N ARG A 37 31.19 -0.66 11.92
CA ARG A 37 30.93 0.24 13.04
C ARG A 37 29.42 0.28 13.20
N ARG A 38 28.87 -0.73 13.89
CA ARG A 38 27.49 -0.76 14.36
C ARG A 38 27.25 0.57 15.03
N ARG A 39 26.53 1.47 14.36
CA ARG A 39 25.90 2.61 15.01
C ARG A 39 25.06 1.97 16.11
N GLY A 40 25.45 2.17 17.37
CA GLY A 40 24.71 1.59 18.47
C GLY A 40 23.27 2.04 18.34
N THR A 41 22.32 1.10 18.32
CA THR A 41 20.91 1.45 18.34
C THR A 41 20.69 2.27 19.61
N ASN A 42 20.44 3.57 19.42
CA ASN A 42 20.28 4.51 20.52
C ASN A 42 19.13 4.01 21.40
N LYS A 43 19.45 3.46 22.57
CA LYS A 43 18.51 2.70 23.41
C LYS A 43 17.24 3.50 23.76
N PHE A 44 17.34 4.83 23.73
CA PHE A 44 16.22 5.76 23.83
C PHE A 44 15.10 5.53 22.81
N TYR A 45 15.39 5.18 21.55
CA TYR A 45 14.34 4.89 20.56
C TYR A 45 13.62 3.56 20.84
N LEU A 46 14.35 2.52 21.25
CA LEU A 46 13.76 1.25 21.67
C LEU A 46 12.95 1.39 22.98
N ALA A 47 13.41 2.24 23.90
CA ALA A 47 12.64 2.57 25.10
C ALA A 47 11.37 3.38 24.76
N ALA A 48 11.47 4.37 23.87
CA ALA A 48 10.34 5.18 23.44
C ALA A 48 9.28 4.36 22.69
N SER A 49 9.68 3.47 21.76
CA SER A 49 8.72 2.62 21.04
C SER A 49 8.00 1.64 21.96
N VAL A 50 8.69 1.09 22.97
CA VAL A 50 8.07 0.22 23.99
C VAL A 50 7.11 1.01 24.89
N VAL A 51 7.46 2.24 25.31
CA VAL A 51 6.56 3.09 26.09
C VAL A 51 5.30 3.45 25.30
N ILE A 52 5.43 3.83 24.02
CA ILE A 52 4.29 4.14 23.15
C ILE A 52 3.39 2.89 22.97
N ALA A 53 3.97 1.73 22.67
CA ALA A 53 3.21 0.49 22.52
C ALA A 53 2.47 0.08 23.80
N VAL A 54 3.10 0.22 24.97
CA VAL A 54 2.46 -0.08 26.27
C VAL A 54 1.35 0.92 26.60
N LEU A 55 1.49 2.21 26.25
CA LEU A 55 0.43 3.20 26.43
C LEU A 55 -0.79 2.88 25.57
N VAL A 56 -0.60 2.56 24.28
CA VAL A 56 -1.68 2.16 23.37
C VAL A 56 -2.42 0.92 23.89
N ILE A 57 -1.68 -0.11 24.32
CA ILE A 57 -2.27 -1.35 24.88
C ILE A 57 -3.04 -1.07 26.19
N ALA A 58 -2.57 -0.15 27.03
CA ALA A 58 -3.25 0.20 28.28
C ALA A 58 -4.61 0.89 28.06
N SER A 59 -4.77 1.68 26.99
CA SER A 59 -6.06 2.31 26.64
C SER A 59 -7.17 1.30 26.26
N PHE A 60 -6.81 0.16 25.66
CA PHE A 60 -7.80 -0.84 25.22
C PHE A 60 -8.46 -1.63 26.36
N ALA A 61 -7.99 -1.52 27.60
CA ALA A 61 -8.39 -2.41 28.70
C ALA A 61 -9.69 -2.02 29.45
N PHE A 62 -10.32 -0.87 29.14
CA PHE A 62 -11.34 -0.28 30.02
C PHE A 62 -12.69 0.13 29.40
N SER A 63 -12.88 0.02 28.08
CA SER A 63 -14.08 0.56 27.40
C SER A 63 -15.24 -0.43 27.22
N SER A 64 -15.38 -1.44 28.09
CA SER A 64 -16.33 -2.56 27.91
C SER A 64 -17.15 -2.92 29.15
N ILE A 65 -17.93 -1.97 29.69
CA ILE A 65 -19.07 -2.23 30.59
C ILE A 65 -20.16 -1.15 30.42
N GLY A 66 -21.40 -1.57 30.15
CA GLY A 66 -22.58 -0.71 29.98
C GLY A 66 -22.81 -0.24 28.53
N GLY A 67 -23.97 -0.46 27.89
CA GLY A 67 -25.14 -1.25 28.28
C GLY A 67 -26.47 -0.47 28.19
N GLY A 68 -27.09 -0.48 27.01
CA GLY A 68 -28.40 0.10 26.74
C GLY A 68 -28.74 -0.07 25.26
N GLY A 69 -29.96 -0.51 24.92
CA GLY A 69 -30.33 -0.88 23.56
C GLY A 69 -31.14 0.19 22.82
N GLY A 70 -30.97 0.24 21.50
CA GLY A 70 -31.80 0.98 20.55
C GLY A 70 -31.64 0.34 19.16
N ASN A 71 -32.73 0.09 18.45
CA ASN A 71 -32.69 -0.68 17.20
C ASN A 71 -32.67 0.25 15.98
N ALA A 72 -31.51 0.37 15.35
CA ALA A 72 -31.34 0.93 14.01
C ALA A 72 -30.27 0.09 13.31
N ASP A 73 -30.52 -0.33 12.06
CA ASP A 73 -29.51 -0.97 11.22
C ASP A 73 -28.56 0.10 10.66
N THR A 74 -27.73 0.66 11.54
CA THR A 74 -26.55 1.43 11.14
C THR A 74 -25.51 0.47 10.58
N GLY A 75 -25.08 0.66 9.33
CA GLY A 75 -23.86 0.00 8.82
C GLY A 75 -22.72 0.26 9.80
N SER A 76 -22.06 -0.81 10.28
CA SER A 76 -21.48 -0.71 11.61
C SER A 76 -20.26 0.21 11.70
N GLY A 77 -20.37 1.23 12.54
CA GLY A 77 -19.25 2.09 12.94
C GLY A 77 -18.16 1.36 13.73
N ASP A 78 -18.33 0.08 14.06
CA ASP A 78 -17.32 -0.79 14.70
C ASP A 78 -15.98 -0.82 13.94
N GLY A 79 -15.98 -0.50 12.64
CA GLY A 79 -14.76 -0.47 11.81
C GLY A 79 -13.96 0.84 11.86
N TYR A 80 -14.52 1.95 12.37
CA TYR A 80 -13.83 3.25 12.34
C TYR A 80 -12.59 3.29 13.24
N VAL A 81 -11.47 3.82 12.72
CA VAL A 81 -10.23 4.03 13.48
C VAL A 81 -9.92 5.51 13.61
N GLU A 82 -9.86 5.99 14.86
CA GLU A 82 -9.53 7.39 15.17
C GLU A 82 -8.18 7.79 14.57
N GLY A 83 -8.20 8.85 13.74
CA GLY A 83 -7.01 9.36 13.05
C GLY A 83 -6.76 8.77 11.67
N VAL A 84 -7.57 7.81 11.20
CA VAL A 84 -7.55 7.30 9.82
C VAL A 84 -8.83 7.76 9.11
N GLY A 85 -8.81 8.99 8.60
CA GLY A 85 -9.98 9.64 8.01
C GLY A 85 -10.98 10.20 9.02
N ILE A 86 -12.12 10.69 8.51
CA ILE A 86 -13.29 11.13 9.26
C ILE A 86 -14.50 10.25 8.90
N GLN A 87 -15.39 10.06 9.87
CA GLN A 87 -16.72 9.52 9.60
C GLN A 87 -17.57 10.56 8.86
N VAL A 88 -18.41 10.06 7.96
CA VAL A 88 -19.37 10.81 7.14
C VAL A 88 -20.73 10.15 7.30
N ASP A 89 -21.80 10.94 7.43
CA ASP A 89 -23.16 10.41 7.60
C ASP A 89 -23.55 9.53 6.39
N ILE A 90 -24.03 8.31 6.68
CA ILE A 90 -24.46 7.36 5.66
C ILE A 90 -25.83 7.78 5.12
N GLU A 91 -25.94 7.93 3.79
CA GLU A 91 -27.20 8.22 3.10
C GLU A 91 -27.96 6.91 2.80
N SER A 92 -28.62 6.83 1.63
CA SER A 92 -29.26 5.62 1.12
C SER A 92 -28.23 4.60 0.59
N ARG A 93 -28.71 3.48 0.09
CA ARG A 93 -27.92 2.46 -0.63
C ARG A 93 -28.70 1.77 -1.76
N GLU A 94 -29.79 2.36 -2.22
CA GLU A 94 -30.70 1.70 -3.17
C GLU A 94 -30.14 1.75 -4.60
N HIS A 95 -30.31 0.65 -5.34
CA HIS A 95 -29.90 0.57 -6.73
C HIS A 95 -30.85 1.37 -7.65
N VAL A 96 -30.33 2.41 -8.30
CA VAL A 96 -31.02 3.16 -9.35
C VAL A 96 -30.55 2.72 -10.75
N PRO A 97 -31.39 2.82 -11.80
CA PRO A 97 -31.02 2.36 -13.13
C PRO A 97 -29.73 3.01 -13.67
N GLU A 98 -28.87 2.21 -14.30
CA GLU A 98 -27.62 2.68 -14.94
C GLU A 98 -27.85 3.91 -15.83
N GLY A 99 -27.09 4.98 -15.60
CA GLY A 99 -27.25 6.27 -16.28
C GLY A 99 -28.23 7.25 -15.62
N THR A 100 -28.85 6.90 -14.50
CA THR A 100 -29.62 7.84 -13.65
C THR A 100 -28.64 8.71 -12.86
N THR A 101 -28.75 10.04 -12.96
CA THR A 101 -27.94 10.95 -12.13
C THR A 101 -28.45 10.98 -10.69
N VAL A 102 -27.54 10.89 -9.72
CA VAL A 102 -27.84 10.99 -8.28
C VAL A 102 -27.27 12.29 -7.69
N THR A 103 -27.90 12.83 -6.65
CA THR A 103 -27.41 13.98 -5.89
C THR A 103 -27.05 13.56 -4.47
N TYR A 104 -25.76 13.45 -4.20
CA TYR A 104 -25.20 13.18 -2.87
C TYR A 104 -25.02 14.48 -2.07
N ASN A 105 -25.23 14.41 -0.76
CA ASN A 105 -25.17 15.58 0.14
C ASN A 105 -24.23 15.36 1.34
N ASN A 106 -23.66 14.15 1.46
CA ASN A 106 -22.82 13.71 2.56
C ASN A 106 -21.37 14.22 2.47
N SER A 107 -20.72 14.10 1.31
CA SER A 107 -19.33 14.51 1.09
C SER A 107 -18.96 14.66 -0.39
N VAL A 108 -17.77 15.23 -0.66
CA VAL A 108 -17.13 15.26 -1.98
C VAL A 108 -15.72 14.66 -1.85
N PRO A 109 -15.41 13.49 -2.44
CA PRO A 109 -16.34 12.57 -3.11
C PRO A 109 -17.43 12.02 -2.17
N PRO A 110 -18.56 11.51 -2.69
CA PRO A 110 -19.56 10.83 -1.88
C PRO A 110 -19.01 9.52 -1.30
N THR A 111 -19.43 9.19 -0.07
CA THR A 111 -19.00 7.97 0.66
C THR A 111 -20.10 6.91 0.80
N SER A 112 -21.34 7.25 0.41
CA SER A 112 -22.54 6.40 0.42
C SER A 112 -23.66 7.07 -0.39
N GLY A 113 -24.76 6.38 -0.66
CA GLY A 113 -25.95 6.90 -1.34
C GLY A 113 -26.55 5.92 -2.35
N ASP A 114 -27.61 6.36 -3.04
CA ASP A 114 -28.18 5.64 -4.19
C ASP A 114 -27.15 5.54 -5.31
N HIS A 115 -27.11 4.42 -6.04
CA HIS A 115 -26.02 4.14 -6.99
C HIS A 115 -26.41 3.14 -8.09
N TRP A 116 -25.58 3.00 -9.13
CA TRP A 116 -25.85 2.11 -10.27
C TRP A 116 -25.57 0.64 -9.94
N PRO A 117 -26.27 -0.34 -10.53
CA PRO A 117 -26.08 -1.77 -10.25
C PRO A 117 -24.78 -2.38 -10.83
N THR A 118 -23.95 -1.59 -11.50
CA THR A 118 -22.69 -2.07 -12.11
C THR A 118 -21.49 -1.33 -11.51
N PRO A 119 -20.62 -1.98 -10.71
CA PRO A 119 -19.40 -1.36 -10.20
C PRO A 119 -18.35 -1.10 -11.28
N ALA A 120 -17.27 -0.43 -10.91
CA ALA A 120 -15.99 -0.46 -11.61
C ALA A 120 -15.17 -1.71 -11.21
N ARG A 121 -14.11 -2.00 -11.99
CA ARG A 121 -13.08 -2.99 -11.62
C ARG A 121 -11.92 -2.28 -10.92
N CYS A 122 -11.01 -3.04 -10.32
CA CYS A 122 -9.79 -2.47 -9.78
C CYS A 122 -8.95 -1.84 -10.91
N GLY A 123 -8.30 -0.71 -10.64
CA GLY A 123 -7.45 -0.03 -11.62
C GLY A 123 -7.32 1.48 -11.43
N PHE A 124 -6.66 2.11 -12.40
CA PHE A 124 -6.38 3.55 -12.44
C PHE A 124 -7.07 4.15 -13.67
N TYR A 125 -7.90 5.17 -13.44
CA TYR A 125 -8.85 5.73 -14.41
C TYR A 125 -8.58 7.23 -14.61
N GLU A 126 -7.66 7.56 -15.51
CA GLU A 126 -7.23 8.95 -15.79
C GLU A 126 -8.34 9.79 -16.45
N GLU A 127 -9.30 9.13 -17.12
CA GLU A 127 -10.52 9.73 -17.71
C GLU A 127 -11.69 9.87 -16.71
N GLY A 128 -11.45 9.55 -15.43
CA GLY A 128 -12.45 9.60 -14.36
C GLY A 128 -13.44 8.44 -14.37
N LEU A 129 -14.36 8.45 -13.40
CA LEU A 129 -15.51 7.54 -13.29
C LEU A 129 -16.70 8.27 -12.65
N PRO A 130 -17.97 8.00 -13.05
CA PRO A 130 -19.16 8.57 -12.41
C PRO A 130 -19.27 8.20 -10.92
N ASP A 131 -19.81 9.11 -10.12
CA ASP A 131 -20.02 8.89 -8.67
C ASP A 131 -20.96 7.72 -8.41
N GLU A 132 -22.00 7.56 -9.21
CA GLU A 132 -22.97 6.47 -9.11
C GLU A 132 -22.39 5.09 -9.40
N ARG A 133 -21.26 5.00 -10.12
CA ARG A 133 -20.50 3.75 -10.26
C ARG A 133 -19.59 3.51 -9.05
N ILE A 134 -18.99 4.59 -8.56
CA ILE A 134 -18.03 4.58 -7.45
C ILE A 134 -18.70 4.22 -6.12
N VAL A 135 -19.89 4.74 -5.83
CA VAL A 135 -20.62 4.44 -4.59
C VAL A 135 -20.99 2.94 -4.47
N HIS A 136 -21.20 2.24 -5.59
CA HIS A 136 -21.34 0.77 -5.59
C HIS A 136 -20.05 0.07 -5.12
N ASN A 137 -18.88 0.50 -5.62
CA ASN A 137 -17.59 -0.03 -5.14
C ASN A 137 -17.40 0.24 -3.64
N LEU A 138 -17.86 1.39 -3.13
CA LEU A 138 -17.84 1.68 -1.69
C LEU A 138 -18.79 0.73 -0.92
N GLU A 139 -19.99 0.43 -1.43
CA GLU A 139 -20.91 -0.53 -0.79
C GLU A 139 -20.28 -1.93 -0.68
N HIS A 140 -19.54 -2.33 -1.70
CA HIS A 140 -18.73 -3.55 -1.75
C HIS A 140 -17.47 -3.54 -0.84
N GLY A 141 -17.27 -2.49 -0.03
CA GLY A 141 -16.14 -2.36 0.88
C GLY A 141 -14.80 -2.05 0.19
N ASN A 142 -14.83 -1.55 -1.04
CA ASN A 142 -13.62 -1.16 -1.76
C ASN A 142 -13.09 0.18 -1.22
N ILE A 143 -11.87 0.53 -1.65
CA ILE A 143 -11.21 1.81 -1.41
C ILE A 143 -11.13 2.58 -2.72
N VAL A 144 -11.66 3.81 -2.73
CA VAL A 144 -11.64 4.68 -3.91
C VAL A 144 -10.76 5.88 -3.67
N VAL A 145 -9.75 6.03 -4.52
CA VAL A 145 -8.79 7.14 -4.53
C VAL A 145 -9.19 8.12 -5.62
N SER A 146 -9.80 9.24 -5.24
CA SER A 146 -10.14 10.33 -6.16
C SER A 146 -9.04 11.40 -6.11
N TYR A 147 -8.59 11.91 -7.25
CA TYR A 147 -7.52 12.92 -7.30
C TYR A 147 -7.82 14.07 -8.26
N ASN A 148 -7.33 15.27 -7.92
CA ASN A 148 -7.19 16.41 -8.83
C ASN A 148 -5.78 16.97 -8.65
N LEU A 149 -4.82 16.46 -9.43
CA LEU A 149 -3.39 16.76 -9.28
C LEU A 149 -2.90 17.68 -10.41
N ALA A 150 -2.00 18.60 -10.08
CA ALA A 150 -1.64 19.71 -10.97
C ALA A 150 -0.66 19.32 -12.08
N THR A 151 0.06 18.21 -11.94
CA THR A 151 1.12 17.79 -12.86
C THR A 151 1.12 16.28 -13.12
N GLU A 152 1.56 15.88 -14.32
CA GLU A 152 1.77 14.48 -14.70
C GLU A 152 2.70 13.75 -13.70
N ALA A 153 3.72 14.44 -13.17
CA ALA A 153 4.65 13.88 -12.20
C ALA A 153 4.02 13.54 -10.83
N GLU A 154 2.98 14.28 -10.41
CA GLU A 154 2.21 13.94 -9.21
C GLU A 154 1.27 12.75 -9.48
N VAL A 155 0.67 12.70 -10.67
CA VAL A 155 -0.19 11.58 -11.10
C VAL A 155 0.62 10.29 -11.23
N ASP A 156 1.82 10.34 -11.80
CA ASP A 156 2.73 9.20 -11.87
C ASP A 156 3.25 8.79 -10.48
N SER A 157 3.52 9.75 -9.59
CA SER A 157 3.82 9.44 -8.18
C SER A 157 2.64 8.77 -7.46
N LEU A 158 1.39 9.04 -7.85
CA LEU A 158 0.23 8.31 -7.34
C LEU A 158 0.14 6.91 -7.95
N LYS A 159 0.41 6.74 -9.26
CA LYS A 159 0.48 5.41 -9.91
C LYS A 159 1.50 4.50 -9.25
N ASP A 160 2.70 5.01 -8.93
CA ASP A 160 3.75 4.26 -8.23
C ASP A 160 3.27 3.78 -6.84
N VAL A 161 2.68 4.68 -6.04
CA VAL A 161 2.11 4.34 -4.71
C VAL A 161 1.01 3.28 -4.81
N MET A 162 0.11 3.42 -5.77
CA MET A 162 -0.97 2.46 -6.01
C MET A 162 -0.44 1.11 -6.54
N GLY A 163 0.72 1.09 -7.20
CA GLY A 163 1.41 -0.13 -7.63
C GLY A 163 2.10 -0.88 -6.49
N ASP A 164 2.69 -0.17 -5.53
CA ASP A 164 3.33 -0.76 -4.34
C ASP A 164 2.32 -1.32 -3.33
N ILE A 165 1.10 -0.74 -3.25
CA ILE A 165 0.03 -1.23 -2.36
C ILE A 165 -0.63 -2.47 -2.95
N GLY A 166 -0.19 -3.65 -2.51
CA GLY A 166 -0.72 -4.94 -2.98
C GLY A 166 -2.25 -5.07 -2.88
N LEU A 167 -2.87 -4.48 -1.86
CA LEU A 167 -4.33 -4.45 -1.67
C LEU A 167 -5.08 -3.69 -2.78
N ALA A 168 -4.45 -2.71 -3.44
CA ALA A 168 -5.08 -1.93 -4.51
C ALA A 168 -5.45 -2.79 -5.73
N ASN A 169 -4.76 -3.90 -5.94
CA ASN A 169 -5.05 -4.87 -7.01
C ASN A 169 -6.28 -5.77 -6.72
N ILE A 170 -6.94 -5.58 -5.57
CA ILE A 170 -8.05 -6.40 -5.06
C ILE A 170 -9.22 -5.53 -4.58
N TRP A 171 -8.90 -4.35 -4.02
CA TRP A 171 -9.86 -3.43 -3.40
C TRP A 171 -9.72 -1.97 -3.90
N GLY A 172 -8.79 -1.68 -4.82
CA GLY A 172 -8.42 -0.30 -5.18
C GLY A 172 -8.96 0.17 -6.53
N ILE A 173 -9.72 1.27 -6.51
CA ILE A 173 -10.10 2.02 -7.69
C ILE A 173 -9.49 3.42 -7.55
N THR A 174 -8.72 3.89 -8.53
CA THR A 174 -8.18 5.26 -8.56
C THR A 174 -8.76 6.01 -9.75
N ARG A 175 -9.21 7.26 -9.57
CA ARG A 175 -9.79 8.09 -10.64
C ARG A 175 -9.37 9.55 -10.54
N SER A 176 -9.29 10.24 -11.68
CA SER A 176 -9.38 11.70 -11.70
C SER A 176 -10.79 12.15 -11.28
N TYR A 177 -10.89 13.31 -10.62
CA TYR A 177 -12.14 13.84 -10.09
C TYR A 177 -12.08 15.36 -9.86
N ASP A 178 -12.49 16.12 -10.89
CA ASP A 178 -12.39 17.59 -10.96
C ASP A 178 -13.18 18.37 -9.87
N ALA A 179 -14.01 17.69 -9.07
CA ALA A 179 -14.76 18.29 -7.96
C ALA A 179 -13.93 18.50 -6.68
N LEU A 180 -12.71 17.96 -6.61
CA LEU A 180 -11.69 18.30 -5.60
C LEU A 180 -10.96 19.60 -5.97
N ASP A 181 -10.37 20.31 -4.99
CA ASP A 181 -9.48 21.42 -5.31
C ASP A 181 -8.19 20.90 -5.99
N VAL A 182 -7.60 21.72 -6.87
CA VAL A 182 -6.33 21.37 -7.54
C VAL A 182 -5.21 21.20 -6.52
N GLY A 183 -4.54 20.04 -6.59
CA GLY A 183 -3.52 19.57 -5.65
C GLY A 183 -4.05 18.59 -4.59
N GLN A 184 -5.30 18.14 -4.64
CA GLN A 184 -5.88 17.21 -3.65
C GLN A 184 -5.91 15.74 -4.10
N VAL A 185 -5.85 14.86 -3.09
CA VAL A 185 -6.21 13.44 -3.15
C VAL A 185 -7.20 13.16 -2.03
N ALA A 186 -8.23 12.36 -2.30
CA ALA A 186 -9.22 11.94 -1.32
C ALA A 186 -9.45 10.43 -1.38
N LEU A 187 -9.41 9.78 -0.22
CA LEU A 187 -9.61 8.34 -0.05
C LEU A 187 -11.00 8.11 0.54
N ALA A 188 -11.80 7.27 -0.09
CA ALA A 188 -13.13 6.92 0.38
C ALA A 188 -13.28 5.41 0.59
N THR A 189 -14.03 5.05 1.63
CA THR A 189 -14.73 3.76 1.75
C THR A 189 -16.13 4.04 2.30
N TRP A 190 -16.97 3.03 2.53
CA TRP A 190 -18.35 3.27 2.96
C TRP A 190 -18.42 4.08 4.26
N GLY A 191 -19.03 5.28 4.19
CA GLY A 191 -19.15 6.21 5.33
C GLY A 191 -17.85 6.82 5.86
N ILE A 192 -16.68 6.64 5.22
CA ILE A 192 -15.40 7.19 5.67
C ILE A 192 -14.71 7.97 4.54
N LEU A 193 -14.19 9.17 4.85
CA LEU A 193 -13.42 10.01 3.94
C LEU A 193 -12.08 10.42 4.56
N ASP A 194 -10.98 10.39 3.80
CA ASP A 194 -9.69 10.95 4.19
C ASP A 194 -9.09 11.82 3.07
N ALA A 195 -9.11 13.14 3.26
CA ALA A 195 -8.63 14.12 2.27
C ALA A 195 -7.25 14.68 2.61
N MET A 196 -6.41 14.89 1.59
CA MET A 196 -5.04 15.37 1.72
C MET A 196 -4.60 16.24 0.52
N THR A 197 -3.53 17.02 0.71
CA THR A 197 -2.89 17.79 -0.36
C THR A 197 -1.61 17.07 -0.80
N GLY A 198 -1.46 16.84 -2.10
CA GLY A 198 -0.40 16.00 -2.67
C GLY A 198 -0.59 14.50 -2.39
N VAL A 199 0.42 13.71 -2.77
CA VAL A 199 0.43 12.25 -2.59
C VAL A 199 1.21 11.89 -1.31
N ASP A 200 0.52 11.37 -0.29
CA ASP A 200 1.13 10.81 0.91
C ASP A 200 1.06 9.27 0.88
N ALA A 201 2.15 8.65 0.42
CA ALA A 201 2.26 7.20 0.29
C ALA A 201 1.98 6.43 1.61
N GLN A 202 2.38 6.99 2.75
CA GLN A 202 2.20 6.32 4.04
C GLN A 202 0.74 6.40 4.49
N ARG A 203 0.10 7.56 4.32
CA ARG A 203 -1.32 7.76 4.65
C ARG A 203 -2.24 6.91 3.76
N ILE A 204 -1.94 6.84 2.45
CA ILE A 204 -2.67 5.99 1.50
C ILE A 204 -2.53 4.51 1.88
N SER A 205 -1.32 4.00 2.12
CA SER A 205 -1.14 2.60 2.59
C SER A 205 -1.91 2.35 3.89
N THR A 206 -1.82 3.26 4.86
CA THR A 206 -2.52 3.14 6.16
C THR A 206 -4.03 3.02 5.97
N PHE A 207 -4.63 3.82 5.09
CA PHE A 207 -6.06 3.74 4.79
C PHE A 207 -6.45 2.41 4.14
N PHE A 208 -5.65 1.92 3.19
CA PHE A 208 -5.86 0.60 2.57
C PHE A 208 -5.75 -0.53 3.59
N ASP A 209 -4.70 -0.54 4.41
CA ASP A 209 -4.45 -1.55 5.44
C ASP A 209 -5.54 -1.54 6.55
N THR A 210 -6.18 -0.40 6.78
CA THR A 210 -7.22 -0.23 7.82
C THR A 210 -8.61 -0.65 7.37
N TYR A 211 -8.99 -0.39 6.10
CA TYR A 211 -10.39 -0.43 5.68
C TYR A 211 -10.75 -1.37 4.53
N SER A 212 -9.76 -1.96 3.83
CA SER A 212 -10.01 -2.76 2.62
C SER A 212 -10.88 -4.00 2.90
N GLY A 213 -12.11 -4.02 2.39
CA GLY A 213 -13.09 -5.08 2.64
C GLY A 213 -13.67 -5.09 4.06
N ILE A 214 -13.72 -3.94 4.75
CA ILE A 214 -14.15 -3.86 6.16
C ILE A 214 -15.38 -2.96 6.38
N MET A 215 -15.50 -1.82 5.69
CA MET A 215 -16.55 -0.82 5.98
C MET A 215 -17.85 -1.00 5.18
N GLY A 216 -17.81 -1.65 4.02
CA GLY A 216 -18.98 -1.85 3.18
C GLY A 216 -19.98 -2.85 3.79
N PRO A 217 -21.30 -2.66 3.63
CA PRO A 217 -22.28 -3.68 4.02
C PRO A 217 -22.20 -4.96 3.17
N GLU A 218 -21.54 -4.93 2.02
CA GLU A 218 -21.19 -6.12 1.23
C GLU A 218 -19.67 -6.30 1.08
N LEU A 219 -19.23 -7.54 0.82
CA LEU A 219 -17.82 -7.93 0.75
C LEU A 219 -17.49 -8.50 -0.64
N VAL A 220 -17.17 -7.64 -1.60
CA VAL A 220 -16.94 -8.02 -3.00
C VAL A 220 -15.71 -7.29 -3.55
N THR A 221 -14.72 -8.04 -4.04
CA THR A 221 -13.52 -7.46 -4.67
C THR A 221 -13.86 -6.79 -6.00
N CYS A 222 -13.02 -5.86 -6.43
CA CYS A 222 -13.10 -5.26 -7.77
C CYS A 222 -12.34 -6.09 -8.84
#